data_AF-A0A522BRS5-F1
#
_entry.id   AF-A0A522BRS5-F1
#
_cell.length_a   1.000
_cell.length_b   1.000
_cell.length_c   1.000
_cell.angle_alpha   90.00
_cell.angle_beta   90.00
_cell.angle_gamma   90.00
#
_symmetry.space_group_name_H-M   'P 1'
#
loop_
_entity.id
_entity.type
_entity.pdbx_description
1 polymer ?
#
loop_
_entity_poly.entity_id
_entity_poly.type
_entity_poly.pdbx_seq_one_letter_code
_entity_poly.pdbx_strand_id
1 'polypeptide(L)'
;MKAPAEVVAALRAAGHAPVGDGTAAPEPPSVRPAGLATWRWGHDPEEVVAHLRRFPTRAPSPAAVQLRAAAERLLPRLGHLSRSEALELLRAVVTGTAVEIDYIDGSGNPTTRVVEQLSDTGHLLVGHCRLRQDERMFAPPGILGVRTPR
;
A
#
# COMPACT_ATOMS: atom_id res chain seq x y z
N MET A 1 -32.35 18.51 5.25
CA MET A 1 -31.32 17.92 4.37
C MET A 1 -31.27 18.76 3.11
N LYS A 2 -30.09 19.26 2.71
CA LYS A 2 -29.95 20.03 1.46
C LYS A 2 -30.02 19.08 0.26
N ALA A 3 -30.57 19.54 -0.86
CA ALA A 3 -30.61 18.74 -2.07
C ALA A 3 -29.17 18.47 -2.57
N PRO A 4 -28.87 17.28 -3.15
CA PRO A 4 -27.52 16.93 -3.61
C PRO A 4 -26.89 17.98 -4.54
N ALA A 5 -27.70 18.63 -5.38
CA ALA A 5 -27.25 19.68 -6.30
C ALA A 5 -26.72 20.94 -5.57
N GLU A 6 -27.31 21.30 -4.42
CA GLU A 6 -26.85 22.46 -3.63
C GLU A 6 -25.51 22.19 -2.95
N VAL A 7 -25.27 20.93 -2.56
CA VAL A 7 -23.99 20.50 -1.98
C VAL A 7 -22.88 20.59 -3.04
N VAL A 8 -23.16 20.14 -4.26
CA VAL A 8 -22.21 20.19 -5.39
C VAL A 8 -21.89 21.64 -5.77
N ALA A 9 -22.89 22.52 -5.80
CA ALA A 9 -22.68 23.95 -6.08
C ALA A 9 -21.81 24.64 -5.01
N ALA A 10 -22.04 24.33 -3.72
CA ALA A 10 -21.25 24.86 -2.62
C ALA A 10 -19.79 24.40 -2.66
N LEU A 11 -19.55 23.12 -3.01
CA LEU A 11 -18.20 22.58 -3.17
C LEU A 11 -17.45 23.27 -4.31
N ARG A 12 -18.12 23.52 -5.44
CA ARG A 12 -17.52 24.23 -6.58
C ARG A 12 -17.16 25.67 -6.24
N ALA A 13 -18.03 26.39 -5.51
CA ALA A 13 -17.74 27.75 -5.05
C ALA A 13 -16.57 27.81 -4.06
N ALA A 14 -16.34 26.74 -3.30
CA ALA A 14 -15.21 26.59 -2.38
C ALA A 14 -13.91 26.12 -3.06
N GLY A 15 -13.89 26.01 -4.39
CA GLY A 15 -12.70 25.59 -5.15
C GLY A 15 -12.48 24.07 -5.21
N HIS A 16 -13.44 23.26 -4.71
CA HIS A 16 -13.40 21.81 -4.84
C HIS A 16 -14.12 21.37 -6.13
N ALA A 17 -13.39 20.73 -7.04
CA ALA A 17 -13.97 20.10 -8.23
C ALA A 17 -14.54 18.71 -7.85
N PRO A 18 -15.85 18.46 -8.01
CA PRO A 18 -16.41 17.14 -7.78
C PRO A 18 -15.86 16.15 -8.82
N VAL A 19 -15.34 15.02 -8.36
CA VAL A 19 -14.80 13.95 -9.22
C VAL A 19 -15.98 13.24 -9.89
N GLY A 20 -16.18 13.54 -11.17
CA GLY A 20 -17.26 12.92 -11.95
C GLY A 20 -17.77 13.84 -13.06
N ASP A 21 -16.89 14.29 -13.95
CA ASP A 21 -17.21 14.64 -15.33
C ASP A 21 -15.90 14.77 -16.11
N GLY A 22 -15.51 13.67 -16.78
CA GLY A 22 -14.65 13.67 -17.97
C GLY A 22 -13.22 14.20 -17.87
N THR A 23 -12.72 14.62 -16.72
CA THR A 23 -11.32 15.07 -16.58
C THR A 23 -10.44 13.86 -16.28
N ALA A 24 -9.68 13.44 -17.30
CA ALA A 24 -8.64 12.43 -17.18
C ALA A 24 -7.76 12.75 -15.96
N ALA A 25 -7.52 11.73 -15.12
CA ALA A 25 -6.55 11.85 -14.03
C ALA A 25 -5.24 12.38 -14.60
N PRO A 26 -4.55 13.32 -13.94
CA PRO A 26 -3.21 13.70 -14.36
C PRO A 26 -2.37 12.42 -14.38
N GLU A 27 -1.89 12.04 -15.58
CA GLU A 27 -0.98 10.92 -15.71
C GLU A 27 0.19 11.14 -14.74
N PRO A 28 0.50 10.18 -13.85
CA PRO A 28 1.71 10.28 -13.07
C PRO A 28 2.87 10.43 -14.06
N PRO A 29 3.86 11.30 -13.79
CA PRO A 29 4.99 11.45 -14.69
C PRO A 29 5.63 10.07 -14.86
N SER A 30 5.49 9.52 -16.06
CA SER A 30 6.17 8.31 -16.52
C SER A 30 7.66 8.64 -16.61
N VAL A 31 8.33 8.71 -15.46
CA VAL A 31 9.79 8.66 -15.41
C VAL A 31 10.16 7.20 -15.57
N ARG A 32 10.01 6.68 -16.81
CA ARG A 32 10.74 5.48 -17.19
C ARG A 32 12.21 5.88 -17.15
N PRO A 33 13.07 5.21 -16.36
CA PRO A 33 14.49 5.41 -16.51
C PRO A 33 14.84 5.09 -17.97
N ALA A 34 15.22 6.12 -18.73
CA ALA A 34 15.70 5.95 -20.09
C ALA A 34 16.97 5.08 -20.01
N GLY A 35 16.88 3.83 -20.48
CA GLY A 35 18.00 2.89 -20.51
C GLY A 35 17.67 1.43 -20.20
N LEU A 36 16.57 1.13 -19.52
CA LEU A 36 16.19 -0.27 -19.21
C LEU A 36 15.30 -0.93 -20.29
N ALA A 37 14.72 -0.14 -21.20
CA ALA A 37 13.76 -0.64 -22.19
C ALA A 37 14.36 -1.53 -23.30
N THR A 38 15.69 -1.64 -23.39
CA THR A 38 16.39 -2.41 -24.43
C THR A 38 17.11 -3.66 -23.90
N TRP A 39 16.93 -3.99 -22.63
CA TRP A 39 17.64 -5.11 -22.01
C TRP A 39 17.04 -6.43 -22.48
N ARG A 40 17.78 -7.15 -23.33
CA ARG A 40 17.44 -8.53 -23.69
C ARG A 40 17.87 -9.46 -22.56
N TRP A 41 17.04 -10.45 -22.26
CA TRP A 41 17.43 -11.54 -21.36
C TRP A 41 18.66 -12.28 -21.94
N GLY A 42 19.69 -12.53 -21.12
CA GLY A 42 20.90 -13.27 -21.53
C GLY A 42 22.24 -12.51 -21.45
N HIS A 43 22.31 -11.34 -20.82
CA HIS A 43 23.59 -10.68 -20.55
C HIS A 43 24.43 -11.44 -19.52
N ASP A 44 25.75 -11.36 -19.68
CA ASP A 44 26.70 -11.87 -18.70
C ASP A 44 26.57 -11.09 -17.38
N PRO A 45 26.55 -11.76 -16.20
CA PRO A 45 26.41 -11.09 -14.91
C PRO A 45 27.43 -9.97 -14.64
N GLU A 46 28.67 -10.11 -15.12
CA GLU A 46 29.72 -9.10 -14.93
C GLU A 46 29.43 -7.85 -15.78
N GLU A 47 28.90 -8.02 -17.00
CA GLU A 47 28.47 -6.88 -17.82
C GLU A 47 27.33 -6.10 -17.15
N VAL A 48 26.38 -6.81 -16.54
CA VAL A 48 25.27 -6.20 -15.79
C VAL A 48 25.81 -5.40 -14.60
N VAL A 49 26.70 -5.99 -13.81
CA VAL A 49 27.32 -5.32 -12.65
C VAL A 49 28.14 -4.12 -13.08
N ALA A 50 28.98 -4.25 -14.11
CA ALA A 50 29.78 -3.16 -14.65
C ALA A 50 28.90 -2.02 -15.17
N HIS A 51 27.78 -2.34 -15.82
CA HIS A 51 26.82 -1.35 -16.28
C HIS A 51 26.11 -0.64 -15.11
N LEU A 52 25.64 -1.39 -14.09
CA LEU A 52 24.99 -0.81 -12.92
C LEU A 52 25.93 0.11 -12.12
N ARG A 53 27.22 -0.23 -12.03
CA ARG A 53 28.24 0.58 -11.36
C ARG A 53 28.52 1.92 -12.06
N ARG A 54 28.18 2.07 -13.35
CA ARG A 54 28.35 3.34 -14.08
C ARG A 54 27.32 4.40 -13.69
N PHE A 55 26.21 4.00 -13.07
CA PHE A 55 25.22 4.95 -12.57
C PHE A 55 25.60 5.45 -11.18
N PRO A 56 25.50 6.77 -10.91
CA PRO A 56 25.73 7.29 -9.57
C PRO A 56 24.74 6.63 -8.60
N THR A 57 25.27 6.08 -7.51
CA THR A 57 24.43 5.49 -6.47
C THR A 57 23.65 6.61 -5.79
N ARG A 58 22.36 6.72 -6.10
CA ARG A 58 21.49 7.68 -5.42
C ARG A 58 21.34 7.25 -3.97
N ALA A 59 21.59 8.16 -3.04
CA ALA A 59 21.28 7.92 -1.63
C ALA A 59 19.80 7.51 -1.51
N PRO A 60 19.48 6.48 -0.71
CA PRO A 60 18.10 6.03 -0.55
C PRO A 60 17.25 7.19 -0.02
N SER A 61 16.06 7.36 -0.59
CA SER A 61 15.13 8.35 -0.07
C SER A 61 14.68 7.97 1.35
N PRO A 62 14.29 8.93 2.20
CA PRO A 62 13.74 8.62 3.52
C PRO A 62 12.57 7.62 3.46
N ALA A 63 11.72 7.72 2.44
CA ALA A 63 10.63 6.78 2.20
C ALA A 63 11.12 5.35 1.90
N ALA A 64 12.20 5.20 1.13
CA ALA A 64 12.79 3.89 0.86
C ALA A 64 13.39 3.26 2.13
N VAL A 65 14.00 4.08 3.00
CA VAL A 65 14.51 3.62 4.30
C VAL A 65 13.36 3.17 5.21
N GLN A 66 12.27 3.94 5.29
CA GLN A 66 11.10 3.57 6.09
C GLN A 66 10.43 2.28 5.60
N LEU A 67 10.24 2.15 4.28
CA LEU A 67 9.69 0.93 3.68
C LEU A 67 10.56 -0.29 4.02
N ARG A 68 11.89 -0.15 3.90
CA ARG A 68 12.82 -1.22 4.23
C ARG A 68 12.73 -1.62 5.71
N ALA A 69 12.73 -0.66 6.63
CA ALA A 69 12.61 -0.93 8.07
C ALA A 69 11.25 -1.57 8.43
N ALA A 70 10.16 -1.12 7.79
CA ALA A 70 8.85 -1.76 7.94
C ALA A 70 8.85 -3.20 7.42
N ALA A 71 9.45 -3.43 6.24
CA ALA A 71 9.55 -4.75 5.65
C ALA A 71 10.35 -5.73 6.54
N GLU A 72 11.49 -5.29 7.07
CA GLU A 72 12.36 -6.09 7.94
C GLU A 72 11.64 -6.51 9.24
N ARG A 73 10.76 -5.67 9.80
CA ARG A 73 9.94 -6.02 10.99
C ARG A 73 8.71 -6.87 10.67
N LEU A 74 8.03 -6.59 9.57
CA LEU A 74 6.69 -7.13 9.30
C LEU A 74 6.74 -8.46 8.56
N LEU A 75 7.53 -8.56 7.48
CA LEU A 75 7.51 -9.73 6.60
C LEU A 75 7.83 -11.05 7.30
N PRO A 76 8.77 -11.14 8.27
CA PRO A 76 9.02 -12.39 8.99
C PRO A 76 7.80 -12.94 9.75
N ARG A 77 6.85 -12.08 10.15
CA ARG A 77 5.63 -12.46 10.87
C ARG A 77 4.48 -12.85 9.95
N LEU A 78 4.66 -12.75 8.63
CA LEU A 78 3.67 -13.03 7.60
C LEU A 78 4.05 -14.23 6.73
N GLY A 79 4.94 -15.11 7.22
CA GLY A 79 5.45 -16.24 6.44
C GLY A 79 4.40 -17.25 5.99
N HIS A 80 3.20 -17.22 6.58
CA HIS A 80 2.04 -18.03 6.18
C HIS A 80 1.23 -17.42 5.04
N LEU A 81 1.43 -16.14 4.72
CA LEU A 81 0.79 -15.49 3.58
C LEU A 81 1.60 -15.70 2.31
N SER A 82 0.94 -15.61 1.15
CA SER A 82 1.66 -15.50 -0.11
C SER A 82 2.48 -14.20 -0.16
N ARG A 83 3.53 -14.20 -1.00
CA ARG A 83 4.39 -13.01 -1.17
C ARG A 83 3.59 -11.78 -1.60
N SER A 84 2.60 -11.94 -2.48
CA SER A 84 1.75 -10.84 -2.94
C SER A 84 0.89 -10.26 -1.82
N GLU A 85 0.30 -11.11 -0.97
CA GLU A 85 -0.54 -10.69 0.16
C GLU A 85 0.28 -9.96 1.22
N ALA A 86 1.46 -10.49 1.56
CA ALA A 86 2.37 -9.85 2.51
C ALA A 86 2.84 -8.48 2.02
N LEU A 87 3.11 -8.33 0.71
CA LEU A 87 3.49 -7.05 0.10
C LEU A 87 2.32 -6.07 0.06
N GLU A 88 1.09 -6.52 -0.16
CA GLU A 88 -0.09 -5.66 -0.12
C GLU A 88 -0.33 -5.12 1.29
N LEU A 89 -0.18 -5.97 2.33
CA LEU A 89 -0.28 -5.55 3.71
C LEU A 89 0.85 -4.56 4.10
N LEU A 90 2.08 -4.84 3.69
CA LEU A 90 3.21 -3.94 3.90
C LEU A 90 2.96 -2.57 3.23
N ARG A 91 2.45 -2.56 2.00
CA ARG A 91 2.09 -1.33 1.31
C ARG A 91 1.06 -0.56 2.14
N ALA A 92 -0.02 -1.20 2.57
CA ALA A 92 -1.06 -0.58 3.38
C ALA A 92 -0.54 0.01 4.69
N VAL A 93 0.42 -0.65 5.35
CA VAL A 93 1.08 -0.12 6.56
C VAL A 93 1.93 1.13 6.26
N VAL A 94 2.63 1.15 5.12
CA VAL A 94 3.52 2.27 4.76
C VAL A 94 2.74 3.47 4.20
N THR A 95 1.67 3.22 3.46
CA THR A 95 0.86 4.26 2.80
C THR A 95 -0.35 4.68 3.62
N GLY A 96 -0.73 3.90 4.64
CA GLY A 96 -1.97 4.08 5.40
C GLY A 96 -3.24 3.74 4.61
N THR A 97 -3.12 3.17 3.40
CA THR A 97 -4.28 2.86 2.55
C THR A 97 -5.14 1.75 3.13
N ALA A 98 -6.43 1.79 2.82
CA ALA A 98 -7.34 0.72 3.19
C ALA A 98 -6.94 -0.60 2.53
N VAL A 99 -7.05 -1.68 3.30
CA VAL A 99 -6.82 -3.06 2.86
C VAL A 99 -7.90 -3.96 3.44
N GLU A 100 -8.32 -4.96 2.68
CA GLU A 100 -9.22 -5.99 3.14
C GLU A 100 -8.42 -7.20 3.61
N ILE A 101 -8.73 -7.68 4.82
CA ILE A 101 -8.09 -8.85 5.43
C ILE A 101 -9.14 -9.90 5.77
N ASP A 102 -8.79 -11.16 5.55
CA ASP A 102 -9.43 -12.28 6.23
C ASP A 102 -8.71 -12.51 7.54
N TYR A 103 -9.46 -12.60 8.64
CA TYR A 103 -8.91 -12.58 9.99
C TYR A 103 -9.64 -13.55 10.92
N ILE A 104 -8.88 -14.36 11.65
CA ILE A 104 -9.40 -15.17 12.75
C ILE A 104 -9.42 -14.31 14.02
N ASP A 105 -10.59 -14.14 14.61
CA ASP A 105 -10.73 -13.42 15.89
C ASP A 105 -10.25 -14.24 17.10
N GLY A 106 -10.26 -13.63 18.28
CA GLY A 106 -9.84 -14.29 19.52
C GLY A 106 -10.68 -15.51 19.93
N SER A 107 -11.85 -15.70 19.30
CA SER A 107 -12.74 -16.85 19.51
C SER A 107 -12.55 -17.93 18.43
N GLY A 108 -11.63 -17.74 17.48
CA GLY A 108 -11.39 -18.67 16.38
C GLY A 108 -12.30 -18.50 15.18
N ASN A 109 -13.16 -17.47 15.15
CA ASN A 109 -14.09 -17.28 14.04
C ASN A 109 -13.45 -16.47 12.91
N PRO A 110 -13.56 -16.93 11.65
CA PRO A 110 -13.09 -16.17 10.50
C PRO A 110 -14.01 -14.96 10.25
N THR A 111 -13.39 -13.81 9.95
CA THR A 111 -14.07 -12.55 9.64
C THR A 111 -13.33 -11.85 8.51
N THR A 112 -14.06 -11.18 7.62
CA THR A 112 -13.48 -10.31 6.61
C THR A 112 -13.61 -8.85 7.06
N ARG A 113 -12.53 -8.07 6.98
CA ARG A 113 -12.47 -6.71 7.52
C ARG A 113 -11.74 -5.78 6.58
N VAL A 114 -12.30 -4.60 6.34
CA VAL A 114 -11.57 -3.49 5.73
C VAL A 114 -10.95 -2.66 6.85
N VAL A 115 -9.63 -2.52 6.80
CA VAL A 115 -8.83 -1.80 7.79
C VAL A 115 -8.00 -0.75 7.08
N GLU A 116 -7.94 0.46 7.64
CA GLU A 116 -7.17 1.58 7.12
C GLU A 116 -6.27 2.18 8.19
N GLN A 117 -5.31 3.00 7.77
CA GLN A 117 -4.33 3.64 8.67
C GLN A 117 -3.60 2.62 9.55
N LEU A 118 -3.25 1.47 8.95
CA LEU A 118 -2.54 0.41 9.65
C LEU A 118 -1.14 0.87 10.07
N SER A 119 -0.79 0.59 11.32
CA SER A 119 0.53 0.85 11.90
C SER A 119 1.06 -0.40 12.58
N ASP A 120 2.37 -0.61 12.47
CA ASP A 120 3.05 -1.75 13.08
C ASP A 120 3.75 -1.35 14.38
N THR A 121 3.24 -1.89 15.48
CA THR A 121 3.79 -1.72 16.85
C THR A 121 4.94 -2.68 17.15
N GLY A 122 5.28 -3.59 16.22
CA GLY A 122 6.28 -4.66 16.40
C GLY A 122 5.65 -6.00 16.81
N HIS A 123 4.51 -5.98 17.50
CA HIS A 123 3.78 -7.20 17.91
C HIS A 123 2.41 -7.29 17.24
N LEU A 124 1.70 -6.16 17.18
CA LEU A 124 0.36 -6.05 16.64
C LEU A 124 0.32 -5.04 15.52
N LEU A 125 -0.61 -5.25 14.59
CA LEU A 125 -1.04 -4.22 13.67
C LEU A 125 -2.23 -3.49 14.29
N VAL A 126 -2.17 -2.17 14.31
CA VAL A 126 -3.24 -1.31 14.83
C VAL A 126 -3.78 -0.48 13.68
N GLY A 127 -5.09 -0.44 13.50
CA GLY A 127 -5.70 0.40 12.47
C GLY A 127 -7.20 0.53 12.65
N HIS A 128 -7.81 1.44 11.89
CA HIS A 128 -9.24 1.70 11.96
C HIS A 128 -10.01 0.65 11.16
N CYS A 129 -10.91 -0.08 11.83
CA CYS A 129 -11.71 -1.13 11.22
C CYS A 129 -13.08 -0.59 10.81
N ARG A 130 -13.37 -0.54 9.50
CA ARG A 130 -14.65 0.00 8.99
C ARG A 130 -15.87 -0.78 9.45
N LEU A 131 -15.75 -2.09 9.70
CA LEU A 131 -16.88 -2.89 10.21
C LEU A 131 -17.30 -2.45 11.63
N ARG A 132 -16.33 -2.04 12.45
CA ARG A 132 -16.55 -1.69 13.86
C ARG A 132 -16.55 -0.18 14.10
N GLN A 133 -16.16 0.62 13.11
CA GLN A 133 -16.03 2.08 13.18
C GLN A 133 -15.12 2.51 14.34
N ASP A 134 -14.04 1.75 14.58
CA ASP A 134 -13.15 1.94 15.71
C ASP A 134 -11.75 1.36 15.42
N GLU A 135 -10.75 1.79 16.20
CA GLU A 135 -9.41 1.21 16.17
C GLU A 135 -9.42 -0.23 16.71
N ARG A 136 -8.71 -1.11 16.00
CA ARG A 136 -8.57 -2.51 16.40
C ARG A 136 -7.14 -2.98 16.22
N MET A 137 -6.80 -3.93 17.10
CA MET A 137 -5.53 -4.63 17.08
C MET A 137 -5.70 -5.97 16.36
N PHE A 138 -4.74 -6.28 15.50
CA PHE A 138 -4.70 -7.50 14.70
C PHE A 138 -3.37 -8.19 14.93
N ALA A 139 -3.42 -9.46 15.33
CA ALA A 139 -2.23 -10.29 15.42
C ALA A 139 -1.84 -10.75 14.00
N PRO A 140 -0.60 -10.52 13.53
CA PRO A 140 -0.18 -10.95 12.19
C PRO A 140 -0.46 -12.43 11.88
N PRO A 141 -0.27 -13.40 12.82
CA PRO A 141 -0.62 -14.80 12.58
C PRO A 141 -2.12 -15.06 12.37
N GLY A 142 -2.99 -14.16 12.84
CA GLY A 142 -4.44 -14.28 12.66
C GLY A 142 -4.93 -13.80 11.28
N ILE A 143 -4.08 -13.14 10.50
CA ILE A 143 -4.40 -12.67 9.15
C ILE A 143 -4.25 -13.84 8.19
N LEU A 144 -5.34 -14.30 7.57
CA LEU A 144 -5.35 -15.46 6.68
C LEU A 144 -5.18 -15.09 5.21
N GLY A 145 -5.52 -13.86 4.83
CA GLY A 145 -5.49 -13.41 3.44
C GLY A 145 -5.59 -11.89 3.37
N VAL A 146 -5.08 -11.30 2.29
CA VAL A 146 -4.97 -9.84 2.13
C VAL A 146 -5.29 -9.46 0.69
N ARG A 147 -6.13 -8.44 0.49
CA ARG A 147 -6.51 -7.95 -0.84
C ARG A 147 -6.88 -6.48 -0.82
N THR A 148 -6.90 -5.87 -2.00
CA THR A 148 -7.42 -4.52 -2.18
C THR A 148 -8.92 -4.50 -1.83
N PRO A 149 -9.42 -3.47 -1.13
CA PRO A 149 -10.84 -3.36 -0.78
C PRO A 149 -11.72 -3.29 -2.03
N ARG A 150 -12.89 -3.92 -1.98
CA ARG A 150 -13.93 -3.79 -3.01
C ARG A 150 -14.88 -2.63 -2.75
#